data_AF-F4GDU3-F1
#
_entry.id   AF-F4GDU3-F1
#
_cell.length_a   1.000
_cell.length_b   1.000
_cell.length_c   1.000
_cell.angle_alpha   90.00
_cell.angle_beta   90.00
_cell.angle_gamma   90.00
#
_symmetry.space_group_name_H-M   'P 1'
#
loop_
_entity.id
_entity.type
_entity.pdbx_description
1 polymer ?
#
loop_
_entity_poly.entity_id
_entity_poly.type
_entity_poly.pdbx_seq_one_letter_code
_entity_poly.pdbx_strand_id
1 'polypeptide(L)'
;MPQQSSDAPPPREPARRPFWLPASLMAMVAAIVAACKSGPQAPPPQDSGVPGAAGAAPAAVRASAAATPRAYRQDAARHLYGLNAQRIYQGKLPPLLYAIGVLEVDIDRNGRVTALRWMRAPRHAPEVVAEIERTVRAAAPFPMPARMQRVTYTDTWLWDKSGNFQLDTLTEGQL
;
A
#
# COMPACT_ATOMS: atom_id res chain seq x y z
N MET A 1 -25.52 68.51 -6.67
CA MET A 1 -24.13 68.41 -7.21
C MET A 1 -23.36 67.41 -6.36
N PRO A 2 -22.44 66.60 -6.95
CA PRO A 2 -22.71 65.19 -7.33
C PRO A 2 -21.77 64.20 -6.57
N GLN A 3 -21.58 62.90 -6.87
CA GLN A 3 -21.93 61.96 -7.98
C GLN A 3 -22.60 60.67 -7.41
N GLN A 4 -23.06 59.63 -8.13
CA GLN A 4 -22.43 58.61 -9.02
C GLN A 4 -21.19 57.91 -8.39
N SER A 5 -21.00 56.58 -8.47
CA SER A 5 -21.34 55.66 -9.58
C SER A 5 -21.66 54.21 -9.14
N SER A 6 -22.15 53.43 -10.13
CA SER A 6 -22.34 51.97 -10.29
C SER A 6 -21.36 51.01 -9.56
N ASP A 7 -21.59 49.70 -9.39
CA ASP A 7 -22.05 48.73 -10.41
C ASP A 7 -22.42 47.31 -9.87
N ALA A 8 -23.41 46.67 -10.50
CA ALA A 8 -23.60 45.20 -10.73
C ALA A 8 -23.68 44.15 -9.57
N PRO A 9 -24.19 42.91 -9.82
CA PRO A 9 -24.98 42.17 -8.81
C PRO A 9 -24.45 40.76 -8.41
N PRO A 10 -24.95 40.18 -7.29
CA PRO A 10 -24.84 38.76 -7.01
C PRO A 10 -25.93 37.91 -7.71
N PRO A 11 -25.67 36.63 -8.02
CA PRO A 11 -26.59 35.77 -8.78
C PRO A 11 -27.83 35.33 -7.97
N ARG A 12 -28.88 34.96 -8.70
CA ARG A 12 -30.06 34.24 -8.18
C ARG A 12 -29.92 32.76 -8.54
N GLU A 13 -30.30 31.85 -7.64
CA GLU A 13 -31.08 30.64 -7.94
C GLU A 13 -31.64 30.03 -6.64
N PRO A 14 -32.66 29.12 -6.68
CA PRO A 14 -33.72 29.16 -5.68
C PRO A 14 -33.68 28.06 -4.60
N ALA A 15 -34.00 28.44 -3.36
CA ALA A 15 -34.36 27.51 -2.30
C ALA A 15 -35.89 27.28 -2.24
N ARG A 16 -36.37 26.11 -2.70
CA ARG A 16 -37.76 25.57 -2.56
C ARG A 16 -37.83 24.20 -3.26
N ARG A 17 -38.47 23.13 -2.79
CA ARG A 17 -39.43 22.90 -1.68
C ARG A 17 -39.24 21.51 -1.01
N PRO A 18 -39.82 21.30 0.19
CA PRO A 18 -39.85 20.01 0.88
C PRO A 18 -41.14 19.19 0.58
N PHE A 19 -41.15 17.97 1.13
CA PHE A 19 -42.31 17.25 1.69
C PHE A 19 -43.40 16.72 0.75
N TRP A 20 -43.43 15.38 0.55
CA TRP A 20 -44.61 14.59 0.95
C TRP A 20 -44.27 13.11 1.24
N LEU A 21 -44.71 12.67 2.43
CA LEU A 21 -44.94 11.29 2.88
C LEU A 21 -46.27 10.77 2.24
N PRO A 22 -46.69 9.47 2.30
CA PRO A 22 -46.60 8.63 3.49
C PRO A 22 -46.41 7.10 3.31
N ALA A 23 -46.29 6.44 4.46
CA ALA A 23 -46.22 5.00 4.61
C ALA A 23 -47.57 4.29 4.39
N SER A 24 -47.51 2.98 4.13
CA SER A 24 -48.59 2.04 4.41
C SER A 24 -48.01 0.75 5.02
N LEU A 25 -48.80 0.13 5.90
CA LEU A 25 -48.36 -0.88 6.86
C LEU A 25 -49.45 -1.95 6.96
N MET A 26 -49.11 -3.23 6.85
CA MET A 26 -49.95 -4.29 7.43
C MET A 26 -49.22 -5.63 7.65
N ALA A 27 -49.53 -6.26 8.78
CA ALA A 27 -49.27 -7.68 9.09
C ALA A 27 -50.45 -8.54 8.52
N MET A 28 -50.58 -9.87 8.66
CA MET A 28 -50.11 -10.84 9.67
C MET A 28 -50.41 -12.28 9.16
N VAL A 29 -50.09 -13.31 9.97
CA VAL A 29 -50.81 -14.61 10.18
C VAL A 29 -50.02 -15.93 9.96
N ALA A 30 -49.79 -16.60 11.09
CA ALA A 30 -49.75 -18.05 11.40
C ALA A 30 -49.46 -19.16 10.36
N ALA A 31 -48.29 -19.79 10.51
CA ALA A 31 -48.05 -21.15 11.07
C ALA A 31 -48.71 -22.47 10.54
N ILE A 32 -47.93 -23.54 10.77
CA ILE A 32 -48.18 -25.00 10.92
C ILE A 32 -48.19 -25.97 9.70
N VAL A 33 -47.52 -27.11 9.95
CA VAL A 33 -47.57 -28.50 9.41
C VAL A 33 -46.71 -28.87 8.18
N ALA A 34 -45.95 -29.95 8.36
CA ALA A 34 -45.15 -30.65 7.35
C ALA A 34 -45.97 -31.69 6.55
N ALA A 35 -45.57 -31.97 5.31
CA ALA A 35 -45.80 -33.26 4.64
C ALA A 35 -44.87 -33.44 3.43
N CYS A 36 -44.33 -34.65 3.25
CA CYS A 36 -43.41 -35.00 2.17
C CYS A 36 -44.13 -35.18 0.82
N LYS A 37 -43.53 -34.73 -0.29
CA LYS A 37 -43.74 -35.37 -1.61
C LYS A 37 -42.57 -35.17 -2.57
N SER A 38 -42.29 -36.22 -3.35
CA SER A 38 -41.10 -36.40 -4.18
C SER A 38 -41.04 -35.48 -5.42
N GLY A 39 -39.82 -35.10 -5.82
CA GLY A 39 -39.49 -34.41 -7.08
C GLY A 39 -38.13 -34.89 -7.63
N PRO A 40 -37.86 -34.79 -8.95
CA PRO A 40 -36.88 -35.64 -9.62
C PRO A 40 -35.41 -35.20 -9.48
N GLN A 41 -34.52 -36.18 -9.69
CA GLN A 41 -33.05 -36.07 -9.70
C GLN A 41 -32.55 -34.89 -10.56
N ALA A 42 -31.90 -33.92 -9.92
CA ALA A 42 -31.11 -32.90 -10.61
C ALA A 42 -29.71 -33.44 -10.99
N PRO A 43 -29.11 -33.02 -12.11
CA PRO A 43 -27.73 -33.36 -12.45
C PRO A 43 -26.74 -32.74 -11.44
N PRO A 44 -25.54 -33.32 -11.26
CA PRO A 44 -24.57 -32.81 -10.31
C PRO A 44 -24.12 -31.39 -10.68
N PRO A 45 -23.88 -30.50 -9.68
CA PRO A 45 -23.35 -29.18 -9.94
C PRO A 45 -21.97 -29.30 -10.58
N GLN A 46 -21.81 -28.70 -11.76
CA GLN A 46 -20.49 -28.47 -12.32
C GLN A 46 -19.87 -27.30 -11.56
N ASP A 47 -18.90 -27.61 -10.69
CA ASP A 47 -18.09 -26.61 -10.01
C ASP A 47 -17.39 -25.74 -11.06
N SER A 48 -18.03 -24.61 -11.35
CA SER A 48 -17.48 -23.53 -12.14
C SER A 48 -16.47 -22.78 -11.28
N GLY A 49 -15.39 -23.48 -10.94
CA GLY A 49 -14.23 -22.96 -10.26
C GLY A 49 -13.54 -21.92 -11.13
N VAL A 50 -14.08 -20.71 -11.13
CA VAL A 50 -13.33 -19.51 -11.48
C VAL A 50 -11.99 -19.62 -10.74
N PRO A 51 -10.84 -19.48 -11.40
CA PRO A 51 -9.56 -19.38 -10.72
C PRO A 51 -9.53 -18.09 -9.91
N GLY A 52 -10.14 -18.12 -8.73
CA GLY A 52 -10.04 -17.08 -7.73
C GLY A 52 -8.56 -16.87 -7.49
N ALA A 53 -8.08 -15.65 -7.75
CA ALA A 53 -6.67 -15.32 -7.72
C ALA A 53 -6.05 -15.90 -6.45
N ALA A 54 -5.15 -16.87 -6.61
CA ALA A 54 -4.50 -17.53 -5.49
C ALA A 54 -3.69 -16.46 -4.75
N GLY A 55 -4.29 -15.90 -3.70
CA GLY A 55 -3.64 -14.93 -2.83
C GLY A 55 -2.37 -15.59 -2.33
N ALA A 56 -1.22 -15.06 -2.76
CA ALA A 56 0.07 -15.66 -2.46
C ALA A 56 0.16 -15.86 -0.95
N ALA A 57 0.22 -17.13 -0.52
CA ALA A 57 0.32 -17.45 0.89
C ALA A 57 1.52 -16.68 1.46
N PRO A 58 1.37 -15.99 2.61
CA PRO A 58 2.41 -15.11 3.11
C PRO A 58 3.70 -15.90 3.27
N ALA A 59 4.71 -15.56 2.47
CA ALA A 59 6.00 -16.22 2.50
C ALA A 59 6.51 -16.18 3.95
N ALA A 60 6.74 -17.37 4.53
CA ALA A 60 7.02 -17.50 5.95
C ALA A 60 8.21 -16.60 6.32
N VAL A 61 7.96 -15.63 7.22
CA VAL A 61 8.89 -14.53 7.53
C VAL A 61 10.26 -15.09 7.90
N ARG A 62 11.23 -14.94 7.00
CA ARG A 62 12.53 -15.59 7.15
C ARG A 62 13.32 -14.90 8.26
N ALA A 63 13.81 -15.62 9.26
CA ALA A 63 14.77 -15.06 10.19
C ALA A 63 16.09 -14.70 9.46
N SER A 64 16.60 -13.48 9.67
CA SER A 64 17.91 -13.08 9.18
C SER A 64 19.01 -13.71 10.03
N ALA A 65 20.06 -14.20 9.36
CA ALA A 65 21.26 -14.71 10.00
C ALA A 65 22.30 -13.60 10.30
N ALA A 66 22.01 -12.35 9.94
CA ALA A 66 22.92 -11.23 10.13
C ALA A 66 23.22 -10.97 11.62
N ALA A 67 24.50 -10.82 11.93
CA ALA A 67 24.99 -10.44 13.26
C ALA A 67 25.34 -8.94 13.38
N THR A 68 25.20 -8.17 12.30
CA THR A 68 25.49 -6.72 12.26
C THR A 68 24.45 -5.96 11.43
N PRO A 69 24.22 -4.67 11.69
CA PRO A 69 23.32 -3.84 10.87
C PRO A 69 23.69 -3.81 9.38
N ARG A 70 25.00 -3.78 9.06
CA ARG A 70 25.49 -3.79 7.67
C ARG A 70 25.15 -5.09 6.94
N ALA A 71 25.26 -6.24 7.61
CA ALA A 71 24.84 -7.52 7.04
C ALA A 71 23.31 -7.59 6.90
N TYR A 72 22.58 -7.11 7.92
CA TYR A 72 21.12 -7.10 7.92
C TYR A 72 20.54 -6.25 6.79
N ARG A 73 21.18 -5.12 6.47
CA ARG A 73 20.79 -4.27 5.35
C ARG A 73 20.73 -5.04 4.02
N GLN A 74 21.62 -6.01 3.78
CA GLN A 74 21.54 -6.85 2.58
C GLN A 74 20.29 -7.73 2.57
N ASP A 75 19.95 -8.33 3.71
CA ASP A 75 18.74 -9.16 3.84
C ASP A 75 17.46 -8.31 3.69
N ALA A 76 17.44 -7.11 4.29
CA ALA A 76 16.34 -6.16 4.17
C ALA A 76 16.17 -5.63 2.74
N ALA A 77 17.27 -5.33 2.04
CA ALA A 77 17.22 -4.90 0.64
C ALA A 77 16.74 -6.03 -0.29
N ARG A 78 17.19 -7.27 -0.10
CA ARG A 78 16.72 -8.45 -0.85
C ARG A 78 15.22 -8.70 -0.61
N HIS A 79 14.77 -8.55 0.63
CA HIS A 79 13.35 -8.65 1.00
C HIS A 79 12.51 -7.57 0.31
N LEU A 80 12.95 -6.31 0.34
CA LEU A 80 12.31 -5.20 -0.37
C LEU A 80 12.21 -5.45 -1.87
N TYR A 81 13.29 -5.93 -2.51
CA TYR A 81 13.31 -6.29 -3.93
C TYR A 81 12.35 -7.45 -4.24
N GLY A 82 12.33 -8.50 -3.42
CA GLY A 82 11.43 -9.65 -3.61
C GLY A 82 9.94 -9.26 -3.59
N LEU A 83 9.57 -8.28 -2.77
CA LEU A 83 8.19 -7.75 -2.71
C LEU A 83 7.88 -6.68 -3.76
N ASN A 84 8.88 -6.08 -4.40
CA ASN A 84 8.73 -4.94 -5.32
C ASN A 84 9.34 -5.18 -6.71
N ALA A 85 9.54 -6.44 -7.12
CA ALA A 85 10.30 -6.81 -8.33
C ALA A 85 9.90 -6.03 -9.61
N GLN A 86 8.60 -5.77 -9.81
CA GLN A 86 8.06 -5.01 -10.94
C GLN A 86 8.46 -3.52 -10.97
N ARG A 87 8.98 -3.00 -9.86
CA ARG A 87 9.37 -1.59 -9.64
C ARG A 87 10.88 -1.42 -9.46
N ILE A 88 11.64 -2.51 -9.53
CA ILE A 88 13.09 -2.45 -9.49
C ILE A 88 13.59 -2.07 -10.88
N TYR A 89 14.34 -0.98 -10.97
CA TYR A 89 14.97 -0.56 -12.21
C TYR A 89 16.00 -1.62 -12.62
N GLN A 90 15.92 -2.12 -13.85
CA GLN A 90 16.77 -3.22 -14.34
C GLN A 90 18.06 -2.68 -14.97
N GLY A 91 19.20 -3.29 -14.66
CA GLY A 91 20.50 -2.87 -15.17
C GLY A 91 21.04 -1.58 -14.54
N LYS A 92 22.00 -0.94 -15.21
CA LYS A 92 22.64 0.30 -14.71
C LYS A 92 21.67 1.50 -14.77
N LEU A 93 21.51 2.17 -13.62
CA LEU A 93 20.75 3.40 -13.50
C LEU A 93 21.30 4.54 -14.38
N PRO A 94 20.44 5.46 -14.86
CA PRO A 94 20.89 6.64 -15.60
C PRO A 94 21.72 7.58 -14.70
N PRO A 95 22.72 8.31 -15.24
CA PRO A 95 23.55 9.23 -14.45
C PRO A 95 22.75 10.35 -13.77
N LEU A 96 21.69 10.83 -14.42
CA LEU A 96 20.76 11.80 -13.85
C LEU A 96 19.54 11.05 -13.28
N LEU A 97 19.61 10.77 -11.98
CA LEU A 97 18.47 10.26 -11.22
C LEU A 97 17.41 11.34 -11.01
N TYR A 98 16.14 10.93 -10.92
CA TYR A 98 15.04 11.83 -10.61
C TYR A 98 15.07 12.25 -9.13
N ALA A 99 15.33 11.29 -8.24
CA ALA A 99 15.44 11.54 -6.81
C ALA A 99 16.47 10.61 -6.16
N ILE A 100 17.13 11.11 -5.11
CA ILE A 100 18.01 10.33 -4.24
C ILE A 100 17.60 10.60 -2.79
N GLY A 101 17.23 9.55 -2.07
CA GLY A 101 16.83 9.64 -0.67
C GLY A 101 17.68 8.70 0.20
N VAL A 102 18.08 9.15 1.39
CA VAL A 102 18.76 8.30 2.38
C VAL A 102 17.84 8.13 3.58
N LEU A 103 17.43 6.89 3.83
CA LEU A 103 16.45 6.53 4.85
C LEU A 103 17.07 5.58 5.86
N GLU A 104 16.91 5.90 7.14
CA GLU A 104 17.16 5.03 8.26
C GLU A 104 15.84 4.38 8.72
N VAL A 105 15.89 3.07 8.97
CA VAL A 105 14.75 2.21 9.29
C VAL A 105 15.04 1.43 10.57
N ASP A 106 14.15 1.54 11.56
CA ASP A 106 14.19 0.71 12.76
C ASP A 106 13.26 -0.50 12.62
N ILE A 107 13.79 -1.70 12.91
CA ILE A 107 13.08 -2.98 12.90
C ILE A 107 13.13 -3.62 14.29
N ASP A 108 11.97 -4.06 14.80
CA ASP A 108 11.85 -4.80 16.06
C ASP A 108 12.20 -6.30 15.94
N ARG A 109 12.14 -7.02 17.07
CA ARG A 109 12.40 -8.47 17.13
C ARG A 109 11.49 -9.33 16.27
N ASN A 110 10.33 -8.80 15.86
CA ASN A 110 9.31 -9.47 15.08
C ASN A 110 9.34 -9.05 13.60
N GLY A 111 10.31 -8.25 13.17
CA GLY A 111 10.37 -7.72 11.80
C GLY A 111 9.47 -6.51 11.54
N ARG A 112 8.83 -5.92 12.56
CA ARG A 112 7.97 -4.74 12.38
C ARG A 112 8.81 -3.47 12.27
N VAL A 113 8.43 -2.59 11.34
CA VAL A 113 8.98 -1.24 11.22
C VAL A 113 8.48 -0.40 12.40
N THR A 114 9.38 0.03 13.29
CA THR A 114 9.01 0.87 14.46
C THR A 114 9.24 2.35 14.24
N ALA A 115 10.19 2.73 13.37
CA ALA A 115 10.43 4.11 12.98
C ALA A 115 11.06 4.20 11.59
N LEU A 116 10.79 5.32 10.92
CA LEU A 116 11.45 5.76 9.68
C LEU A 116 12.04 7.15 9.93
N ARG A 117 13.31 7.36 9.58
CA ARG A 117 13.99 8.66 9.74
C ARG A 117 14.77 9.02 8.48
N TRP A 118 14.43 10.15 7.89
CA TRP A 118 15.13 10.67 6.71
C TRP A 118 16.46 11.29 7.10
N MET A 119 17.56 10.65 6.70
CA MET A 119 18.91 11.22 6.77
C MET A 119 19.11 12.25 5.64
N ARG A 120 18.48 12.01 4.48
CA ARG A 120 18.37 12.95 3.37
C ARG A 120 17.06 12.69 2.62
N ALA A 121 16.06 13.55 2.78
CA ALA A 121 14.83 13.47 1.98
C ALA A 121 14.99 14.22 0.64
N PRO A 122 14.53 13.67 -0.50
CA PRO A 122 14.48 14.38 -1.78
C PRO A 122 13.37 15.45 -1.75
N ARG A 123 13.70 16.65 -1.25
CA ARG A 123 12.74 17.74 -0.99
C ARG A 123 11.99 18.25 -2.23
N HIS A 124 12.55 18.05 -3.43
CA HIS A 124 11.93 18.42 -4.70
C HIS A 124 10.93 17.38 -5.22
N ALA A 125 10.87 16.20 -4.60
CA ALA A 125 10.05 15.06 -4.98
C ALA A 125 9.31 14.47 -3.75
N PRO A 126 8.37 15.22 -3.14
CA PRO A 126 7.65 14.80 -1.93
C PRO A 126 6.79 13.55 -2.15
N GLU A 127 6.33 13.30 -3.37
CA GLU A 127 5.67 12.05 -3.76
C GLU A 127 6.62 10.84 -3.66
N VAL A 128 7.89 10.98 -4.02
CA VAL A 128 8.91 9.92 -3.82
C VAL A 128 9.16 9.65 -2.32
N VAL A 129 9.12 10.67 -1.48
CA VAL A 129 9.19 10.50 0.00
C VAL A 129 8.03 9.63 0.50
N ALA A 130 6.80 10.00 0.15
CA ALA A 130 5.60 9.25 0.57
C ALA A 130 5.59 7.82 0.00
N GLU A 131 6.07 7.65 -1.23
CA GLU A 131 6.17 6.38 -1.92
C GLU A 131 7.18 5.42 -1.24
N ILE A 132 8.35 5.93 -0.86
CA ILE A 132 9.36 5.17 -0.12
C ILE A 132 8.82 4.74 1.25
N GLU A 133 8.22 5.65 2.01
CA GLU A 133 7.67 5.31 3.32
C GLU A 133 6.54 4.28 3.22
N ARG A 134 5.66 4.40 2.22
CA ARG A 134 4.61 3.41 1.97
C ARG A 134 5.22 2.05 1.60
N THR A 135 6.22 2.04 0.73
CA THR A 135 6.92 0.82 0.27
C THR A 135 7.58 0.09 1.44
N VAL A 136 8.28 0.81 2.33
CA VAL A 136 8.91 0.21 3.53
C VAL A 136 7.87 -0.30 4.52
N ARG A 137 6.82 0.46 4.81
CA ARG A 137 5.77 0.02 5.75
C ARG A 137 5.00 -1.19 5.22
N ALA A 138 4.71 -1.24 3.91
CA ALA A 138 4.04 -2.36 3.26
C ALA A 138 4.91 -3.63 3.15
N ALA A 139 6.24 -3.50 3.19
CA ALA A 139 7.16 -4.63 3.24
C ALA A 139 7.27 -5.29 4.63
N ALA A 140 6.62 -4.74 5.66
CA ALA A 140 6.56 -5.38 6.97
C ALA A 140 5.65 -6.64 6.94
N PRO A 141 6.02 -7.74 7.61
CA PRO A 141 7.22 -7.91 8.43
C PRO A 141 8.50 -8.17 7.59
N PHE A 142 9.57 -7.50 7.98
CA PHE A 142 10.94 -7.73 7.51
C PHE A 142 11.53 -9.02 8.09
N PRO A 143 12.64 -9.52 7.54
CA PRO A 143 13.37 -10.65 8.10
C PRO A 143 13.70 -10.44 9.58
N MET A 144 13.34 -11.37 10.47
CA MET A 144 13.51 -11.15 11.91
C MET A 144 15.01 -11.05 12.29
N PRO A 145 15.46 -9.99 13.00
CA PRO A 145 16.86 -9.79 13.36
C PRO A 145 17.29 -10.67 14.55
N ALA A 146 17.25 -11.98 14.38
CA ALA A 146 17.31 -12.98 15.45
C ALA A 146 18.57 -12.89 16.34
N ARG A 147 19.71 -12.44 15.80
CA ARG A 147 20.97 -12.27 16.53
C ARG A 147 21.16 -10.90 17.19
N MET A 148 20.28 -9.93 16.93
CA MET A 148 20.40 -8.55 17.44
C MET A 148 19.19 -8.09 18.28
N GLN A 149 18.06 -8.81 18.24
CA GLN A 149 16.77 -8.48 18.87
C GLN A 149 16.08 -7.20 18.34
N ARG A 150 16.83 -6.20 17.88
CA ARG A 150 16.34 -5.08 17.09
C ARG A 150 17.48 -4.61 16.19
N VAL A 151 17.17 -3.88 15.12
CA VAL A 151 18.20 -3.34 14.22
C VAL A 151 17.75 -2.03 13.61
N THR A 152 18.67 -1.07 13.58
CA THR A 152 18.56 0.16 12.80
C THR A 152 19.48 0.01 11.60
N TYR A 153 18.98 0.23 10.39
CA TYR A 153 19.81 0.20 9.18
C TYR A 153 19.50 1.39 8.28
N THR A 154 20.51 1.83 7.52
CA THR A 154 20.41 3.00 6.64
C THR A 154 20.78 2.61 5.22
N ASP A 155 19.90 2.90 4.27
CA ASP A 155 20.07 2.61 2.84
C ASP A 155 19.75 3.85 1.99
N THR A 156 20.30 3.88 0.77
CA THR A 156 20.07 4.95 -0.21
C THR A 156 19.15 4.45 -1.30
N TRP A 157 18.03 5.15 -1.48
CA TRP A 157 17.05 4.92 -2.53
C TRP A 157 17.38 5.79 -3.73
N LEU A 158 17.56 5.13 -4.88
CA LEU A 158 17.95 5.72 -6.15
C LEU A 158 16.75 5.64 -7.11
N TRP A 159 16.08 6.76 -7.39
CA TRP A 159 14.83 6.80 -8.14
C TRP A 159 15.03 7.30 -9.57
N ASP A 160 14.46 6.59 -10.54
CA ASP A 160 14.40 7.01 -11.94
C ASP A 160 13.12 7.80 -12.25
N LYS A 161 13.10 8.56 -13.35
CA LYS A 161 11.96 9.38 -13.78
C LYS A 161 10.70 8.58 -14.15
N SER A 162 10.86 7.29 -14.44
CA SER A 162 9.78 6.35 -14.75
C SER A 162 9.12 5.77 -13.49
N GLY A 163 9.63 6.12 -12.30
CA GLY A 163 9.07 5.70 -11.02
C GLY A 163 9.63 4.38 -10.48
N ASN A 164 10.62 3.77 -11.14
CA ASN A 164 11.34 2.61 -10.63
C ASN A 164 12.51 3.04 -9.76
N PHE A 165 13.03 2.11 -8.95
CA PHE A 165 14.12 2.39 -8.03
C PHE A 165 15.16 1.27 -7.94
N GLN A 166 16.31 1.61 -7.39
CA GLN A 166 17.23 0.63 -6.76
C GLN A 166 17.59 1.09 -5.35
N LEU A 167 18.05 0.14 -4.54
CA LEU A 167 18.73 0.39 -3.27
C LEU A 167 20.23 0.30 -3.52
N ASP A 168 21.00 1.25 -2.99
CA ASP A 168 22.47 1.29 -3.07
C ASP A 168 23.12 -0.02 -2.58
N THR A 169 22.54 -0.67 -1.56
CA THR A 169 22.99 -2.00 -1.11
C THR A 169 22.99 -3.09 -2.19
N LEU A 170 22.15 -2.97 -3.22
CA LEU A 170 21.99 -3.94 -4.30
C LEU A 170 22.13 -3.31 -5.70
N THR A 171 22.66 -2.08 -5.81
CA THR A 171 22.80 -1.43 -7.11
C THR A 171 23.93 -2.06 -7.91
N GLU A 172 23.70 -2.30 -9.20
CA GLU A 172 24.69 -2.94 -10.09
C GLU A 172 25.84 -2.01 -10.50
N GLY A 173 25.79 -0.73 -10.09
CA GLY A 173 26.96 0.16 -10.09
C GLY A 173 26.64 1.64 -10.17
N GLN A 174 27.15 2.39 -9.18
CA GLN A 174 27.38 3.84 -9.25
C GLN A 174 28.82 4.24 -8.84
N LEU A 175 29.72 3.25 -8.73
CA LEU A 175 31.16 3.44 -8.47
C LEU A 175 31.94 3.71 -9.77
#